data_AF-A0A4S3ZR90-F1
#
_entry.id   AF-A0A4S3ZR90-F1
#
_cell.length_a   1.000
_cell.length_b   1.000
_cell.length_c   1.000
_cell.angle_alpha   90.00
_cell.angle_beta   90.00
_cell.angle_gamma   90.00
#
_symmetry.space_group_name_H-M   'P 1'
#
loop_
_entity.id
_entity.type
_entity.pdbx_description
1 polymer ?
#
loop_
_entity_poly.entity_id
_entity_poly.type
_entity_poly.pdbx_seq_one_letter_code
_entity_poly.pdbx_strand_id
1 'polypeptide(L)'
;MYPTQTYHSIAADTGLPSGTIENWFMRKAKPSASHFAGLIAAYGPQFLAAVLTIRPEWVDRAAKYERALAIDQHIEDLRREKEALLDGTV
;
A
#
# COMPACT_ATOMS: atom_id res chain seq x y z
N MET A 1 11.37 12.33 9.51
CA MET A 1 10.07 12.04 8.87
C MET A 1 9.45 13.38 8.52
N TYR A 2 9.20 13.67 7.23
CA TYR A 2 8.71 14.97 6.76
C TYR A 2 7.20 14.88 6.44
N PRO A 3 6.30 15.37 7.32
CA PRO A 3 4.85 15.11 7.21
C PRO A 3 4.22 15.65 5.92
N THR A 4 4.74 16.76 5.40
CA THR A 4 4.27 17.37 4.15
C THR A 4 4.50 16.46 2.95
N GLN A 5 5.65 15.77 2.90
CA GLN A 5 5.92 14.83 1.82
C GLN A 5 4.96 13.63 1.86
N THR A 6 4.58 13.19 3.07
CA THR A 6 3.62 12.09 3.25
C THR A 6 2.27 12.39 2.61
N TYR A 7 1.74 13.62 2.70
CA TYR A 7 0.44 13.96 2.09
C TYR A 7 0.49 13.95 0.58
N HIS A 8 1.60 14.44 0.00
CA HIS A 8 1.79 14.45 -1.44
C HIS A 8 1.99 13.05 -2.01
N SER A 9 2.72 12.17 -1.30
CA SER A 9 2.85 10.76 -1.69
C SER A 9 1.50 10.05 -1.67
N ILE A 10 0.73 10.18 -0.58
CA ILE A 10 -0.60 9.57 -0.51
C ILE A 10 -1.53 10.14 -1.59
N ALA A 11 -1.47 11.44 -1.86
CA ALA A 11 -2.24 12.07 -2.93
C ALA A 11 -1.87 11.51 -4.31
N ALA A 12 -0.58 11.29 -4.57
CA ALA A 12 -0.09 10.72 -5.82
C ALA A 12 -0.54 9.27 -5.99
N ASP A 13 -0.46 8.46 -4.93
CA ASP A 13 -0.85 7.05 -4.96
C ASP A 13 -2.37 6.86 -5.13
N THR A 14 -3.16 7.74 -4.50
CA THR A 14 -4.62 7.56 -4.37
C THR A 14 -5.43 8.43 -5.33
N GLY A 15 -4.81 9.44 -5.95
CA GLY A 15 -5.49 10.47 -6.75
C GLY A 15 -6.33 11.45 -5.93
N LEU A 16 -6.28 11.37 -4.58
CA LEU A 16 -7.05 12.27 -3.72
C LEU A 16 -6.34 13.61 -3.52
N PRO A 17 -7.08 14.72 -3.34
CA PRO A 17 -6.45 16.02 -3.13
C PRO A 17 -5.56 16.05 -1.88
N SER A 18 -4.33 16.54 -2.01
CA SER A 18 -3.38 16.62 -0.89
C SER A 18 -3.91 17.42 0.29
N GLY A 19 -4.66 18.51 0.06
CA GLY A 19 -5.31 19.28 1.12
C GLY A 19 -6.40 18.50 1.87
N THR A 20 -7.08 17.55 1.20
CA THR A 20 -8.04 16.65 1.86
C THR A 20 -7.30 15.70 2.81
N ILE A 21 -6.20 15.12 2.35
CA ILE A 21 -5.36 14.21 3.16
C ILE A 21 -4.73 14.98 4.33
N GLU A 22 -4.18 16.17 4.09
CA GLU A 22 -3.65 17.03 5.14
C GLU A 22 -4.69 17.32 6.23
N ASN A 23 -5.93 17.63 5.84
CA ASN A 23 -7.02 17.85 6.80
C ASN A 23 -7.33 16.60 7.65
N TRP A 24 -7.15 15.38 7.14
CA TRP A 24 -7.28 14.17 7.93
C TRP A 24 -6.17 14.03 8.96
N PHE A 25 -4.92 14.29 8.57
CA PHE A 25 -3.77 14.25 9.49
C PHE A 25 -3.87 15.33 10.58
N MET A 26 -4.34 16.52 10.21
CA MET A 26 -4.63 17.60 11.15
C MET A 26 -5.91 17.36 11.98
N ARG A 27 -6.59 16.21 11.80
CA ARG A 27 -7.85 15.84 12.45
C ARG A 27 -8.98 16.86 12.27
N LYS A 28 -8.91 17.67 11.20
CA LYS A 28 -9.93 18.66 10.82
C LYS A 28 -11.08 18.03 10.03
N ALA A 29 -10.84 16.88 9.41
CA ALA A 29 -11.83 16.12 8.67
C ALA A 29 -11.62 14.61 8.83
N LYS A 30 -12.59 13.81 8.39
CA LYS A 30 -12.48 12.34 8.32
C LYS A 30 -12.74 11.87 6.87
N PRO A 31 -12.14 10.75 6.44
CA PRO A 31 -12.45 10.17 5.14
C PRO A 31 -13.92 9.76 5.06
N SER A 32 -14.52 9.98 3.90
CA SER A 32 -15.86 9.47 3.57
C SER A 32 -15.76 8.02 3.09
N ALA A 33 -16.89 7.34 2.87
CA ALA A 33 -16.89 6.01 2.27
C ALA A 33 -16.24 5.97 0.88
N SER A 34 -16.43 7.02 0.06
CA SER A 34 -15.78 7.11 -1.26
C SER A 34 -14.26 7.28 -1.15
N HIS A 35 -13.81 8.12 -0.22
CA HIS A 35 -12.39 8.28 0.09
C HIS A 35 -11.77 6.97 0.59
N PHE A 36 -12.49 6.25 1.45
CA PHE A 36 -12.07 4.95 1.96
C PHE A 36 -11.96 3.91 0.85
N ALA A 37 -12.93 3.86 -0.07
CA ALA A 37 -12.85 2.99 -1.25
C ALA A 37 -11.64 3.30 -2.14
N GLY A 38 -11.32 4.59 -2.34
CA GLY A 38 -10.11 4.99 -3.08
C GLY A 38 -8.81 4.52 -2.42
N LEU A 39 -8.73 4.62 -1.09
CA LEU A 39 -7.58 4.10 -0.33
C LEU A 39 -7.44 2.58 -0.44
N ILE A 40 -8.55 1.85 -0.41
CA ILE A 40 -8.54 0.39 -0.61
C ILE A 40 -8.07 0.03 -2.02
N ALA A 41 -8.54 0.76 -3.03
CA ALA A 41 -8.15 0.52 -4.42
C ALA A 41 -6.64 0.77 -4.64
N ALA A 42 -6.07 1.78 -3.98
CA ALA A 42 -4.65 2.12 -4.11
C ALA A 42 -3.73 1.19 -3.30
N TYR A 43 -4.12 0.83 -2.07
CA TYR A 43 -3.23 0.13 -1.13
C TYR A 43 -3.61 -1.32 -0.81
N GLY A 44 -4.74 -1.79 -1.33
CA GLY A 44 -5.11 -3.20 -1.27
C GLY A 44 -5.47 -3.75 0.12
N PRO A 45 -5.49 -5.09 0.25
CA PRO A 45 -5.85 -5.81 1.49
C PRO A 45 -5.00 -5.47 2.72
N GLN A 46 -3.70 -5.20 2.56
CA GLN A 46 -2.84 -4.79 3.69
C GLN A 46 -3.31 -3.49 4.34
N PHE A 47 -3.84 -2.53 3.56
CA PHE A 47 -4.43 -1.33 4.12
C PHE A 47 -5.67 -1.63 4.96
N LEU A 48 -6.59 -2.48 4.47
CA LEU A 48 -7.77 -2.90 5.23
C LEU A 48 -7.39 -3.57 6.55
N ALA A 49 -6.38 -4.45 6.52
CA ALA A 49 -5.87 -5.13 7.70
C ALA A 49 -5.24 -4.17 8.72
N ALA A 50 -4.73 -3.01 8.29
CA ALA A 50 -4.13 -2.01 9.16
C ALA A 50 -5.15 -1.06 9.81
N VAL A 51 -6.26 -0.75 9.13
CA VAL A 51 -7.20 0.30 9.55
C VAL A 51 -8.47 -0.21 10.25
N LEU A 52 -8.82 -1.49 10.08
CA LEU A 52 -10.00 -2.07 10.72
C LEU A 52 -9.71 -2.53 12.16
N THR A 53 -10.45 -1.99 13.13
CA THR A 53 -10.36 -2.40 14.54
C THR A 53 -10.85 -3.84 14.75
N ILE A 54 -11.98 -4.20 14.14
CA ILE A 54 -12.52 -5.56 14.12
C ILE A 54 -12.42 -6.04 12.69
N ARG A 55 -11.55 -7.02 12.47
CA ARG A 55 -11.20 -7.51 11.14
C ARG A 55 -12.03 -8.76 10.80
N PRO A 56 -12.81 -8.73 9.71
CA PRO A 56 -13.38 -9.95 9.16
C PRO A 56 -12.26 -10.91 8.73
N GLU A 57 -12.44 -12.21 8.94
CA GLU A 57 -11.41 -13.21 8.62
C GLU A 57 -10.95 -13.18 7.15
N TRP A 58 -11.85 -12.80 6.22
CA TRP A 58 -11.50 -12.70 4.82
C TRP A 58 -10.44 -11.62 4.56
N VAL A 59 -10.39 -10.55 5.38
CA VAL A 59 -9.39 -9.49 5.26
C VAL A 59 -8.02 -10.04 5.63
N ASP A 60 -7.91 -10.79 6.72
CA ASP A 60 -6.63 -11.40 7.12
C ASP A 60 -6.14 -12.42 6.08
N ARG A 61 -7.06 -13.21 5.49
CA ARG A 61 -6.71 -14.13 4.40
C ARG A 61 -6.22 -13.37 3.16
N ALA A 62 -6.91 -12.31 2.76
CA ALA A 62 -6.53 -11.50 1.61
C ALA A 62 -5.17 -10.81 1.83
N ALA A 63 -4.92 -10.25 3.02
CA ALA A 63 -3.65 -9.63 3.37
C ALA A 63 -2.48 -10.65 3.36
N LYS A 64 -2.70 -11.87 3.90
CA LYS A 64 -1.69 -12.94 3.83
C LYS A 64 -1.39 -13.37 2.39
N TYR A 65 -2.42 -13.47 1.55
CA TYR A 65 -2.26 -13.81 0.14
C TYR A 65 -1.48 -12.73 -0.63
N GLU A 66 -1.82 -11.46 -0.44
CA GLU A 66 -1.06 -10.33 -1.01
C GLU A 66 0.41 -10.38 -0.58
N ARG A 67 0.68 -10.69 0.70
CA ARG A 67 2.06 -10.82 1.19
C ARG A 67 2.79 -12.01 0.56
N ALA A 68 2.12 -13.14 0.36
CA ALA A 68 2.70 -14.30 -0.30
C ALA A 68 3.08 -13.98 -1.76
N LEU A 69 2.17 -13.35 -2.51
CA LEU A 69 2.44 -12.91 -3.89
C LEU A 69 3.64 -11.95 -3.99
N ALA A 70 3.74 -11.00 -3.06
CA ALA A 70 4.88 -10.09 -3.01
C ALA A 70 6.21 -10.82 -2.73
N ILE A 71 6.18 -11.86 -1.90
CA ILE A 71 7.35 -12.71 -1.65
C ILE A 71 7.72 -13.51 -2.89
N ASP A 72 6.74 -14.10 -3.57
CA ASP A 72 6.96 -14.87 -4.79
C ASP A 72 7.58 -14.00 -5.89
N GLN A 73 7.08 -12.78 -6.08
CA GLN A 73 7.66 -11.82 -7.02
C GLN A 73 9.12 -11.52 -6.67
N HIS A 74 9.42 -11.30 -5.39
CA HIS A 74 10.78 -11.02 -4.94
C HIS A 74 11.72 -12.22 -5.15
N ILE A 75 11.23 -13.45 -4.97
CA ILE A 75 11.98 -14.67 -5.26
C ILE A 75 12.34 -14.74 -6.75
N GLU A 76 11.39 -14.42 -7.63
CA GLU A 76 11.64 -14.42 -9.08
C GLU A 76 12.65 -13.35 -9.50
N ASP A 77 12.56 -12.14 -8.94
CA ASP A 77 13.52 -11.08 -9.23
C ASP A 77 14.94 -11.47 -8.79
N LEU A 78 15.08 -12.07 -7.60
CA LEU A 78 16.36 -12.57 -7.10
C LEU A 78 16.91 -13.74 -7.93
N ARG A 79 16.04 -14.61 -8.44
CA ARG A 79 16.45 -15.70 -9.35
C ARG A 79 17.04 -15.12 -10.64
N ARG A 80 16.38 -14.14 -11.25
CA ARG A 80 16.87 -13.45 -12.45
C ARG A 80 18.21 -12.76 -12.21
N GLU A 81 18.37 -12.07 -11.07
CA GLU A 81 19.62 -11.43 -10.71
C GLU A 81 20.76 -12.46 -10.55
N LYS A 82 20.49 -13.57 -9.87
CA LYS A 82 21.45 -14.67 -9.72
C LYS A 82 21.86 -15.25 -11.08
N GLU A 83 20.92 -15.49 -11.99
CA GLU A 83 21.20 -16.00 -13.33
C GLU A 83 22.08 -15.02 -14.13
N ALA A 84 21.75 -13.73 -14.13
CA ALA A 84 22.56 -12.70 -14.78
C ALA A 84 24.01 -12.66 -14.28
N LEU A 85 24.23 -12.84 -12.97
CA LEU A 85 25.56 -12.92 -12.37
C LEU A 85 26.34 -14.19 -12.78
N LEU A 86 25.65 -15.33 -12.93
CA LEU A 86 26.27 -16.60 -13.32
C LEU A 86 26.59 -16.65 -14.82
N ASP A 87 25.79 -15.99 -15.65
CA ASP A 87 25.98 -15.91 -17.10
C ASP A 87 27.03 -14.87 -17.52
N GLY A 88 27.66 -14.17 -16.56
CA GLY A 88 28.79 -13.28 -16.79
C GLY A 88 28.47 -11.99 -17.55
N THR A 89 27.19 -11.60 -17.60
CA THR A 89 26.75 -10.35 -18.24
C THR A 89 26.52 -9.28 -17.17
N VAL A 90 27.61 -8.67 -16.69
CA VAL A 90 27.60 -7.39 -15.95
C VAL A 90 28.52 -6.41 -16.64
#